data_AF-A0A147IIZ5-F1
#
_entry.id   AF-A0A147IIZ5-F1
#
_cell.length_a   1.000
_cell.length_b   1.000
_cell.length_c   1.000
_cell.angle_alpha   90.00
_cell.angle_beta   90.00
_cell.angle_gamma   90.00
#
_symmetry.space_group_name_H-M   'P 1'
#
loop_
_entity.id
_entity.type
_entity.pdbx_description
1 polymer ?
#
loop_
_entity_poly.entity_id
_entity_poly.type
_entity_poly.pdbx_seq_one_letter_code
_entity_poly.pdbx_strand_id
1 'polypeptide(L)'
;DPRGLAGRMVELGYIDDRAYAEAKAASLARRGMGARRVAQALHAARVGADDHEAIAPQVAEAAREAALAFARRRRIGPFGDGEADRAVREKQFAAMMRAGHPTNLSRRIVSAAPGETIDDEDF
;
A
#
# COMPACT_ATOMS: atom_id res chain seq x y z
N ASP A 1 -5.55 -32.60 18.74
CA ASP A 1 -4.53 -32.19 17.76
C ASP A 1 -4.95 -30.87 17.10
N PRO A 2 -4.20 -29.78 17.30
CA PRO A 2 -4.46 -28.49 16.66
C PRO A 2 -4.46 -28.54 15.13
N ARG A 3 -3.65 -29.41 14.51
CA ARG A 3 -3.56 -29.50 13.04
C ARG A 3 -4.82 -30.11 12.44
N GLY A 4 -5.30 -31.22 12.99
CA GLY A 4 -6.56 -31.83 12.57
C GLY A 4 -7.79 -30.94 12.79
N LEU A 5 -7.79 -30.07 13.80
CA LEU A 5 -8.85 -29.07 13.97
C LEU A 5 -8.79 -27.99 12.89
N ALA A 6 -7.59 -27.45 12.62
CA ALA A 6 -7.39 -26.45 11.58
C ALA A 6 -7.79 -26.98 10.20
N GLY A 7 -7.44 -28.24 9.87
CA GLY A 7 -7.87 -28.89 8.62
C GLY A 7 -9.40 -28.91 8.46
N ARG A 8 -10.14 -29.30 9.50
CA ARG A 8 -11.61 -29.24 9.46
C ARG A 8 -12.15 -27.82 9.30
N MET A 9 -11.49 -26.83 9.90
CA MET A 9 -11.88 -25.43 9.74
C MET A 9 -11.64 -24.92 8.31
N VAL A 10 -10.58 -25.38 7.64
CA VAL A 10 -10.34 -25.12 6.21
C VAL A 10 -11.44 -25.78 5.36
N GLU A 11 -11.75 -27.06 5.58
CA GLU A 11 -12.81 -27.77 4.86
C GLU A 11 -14.19 -27.10 4.99
N LEU A 12 -14.47 -26.53 6.15
CA LEU A 12 -15.70 -25.79 6.43
C LEU A 12 -15.66 -24.31 5.99
N GLY A 13 -14.53 -23.84 5.44
CA GLY A 13 -14.36 -22.45 4.96
C GLY A 13 -14.21 -21.40 6.07
N TYR A 14 -13.96 -21.81 7.32
CA TYR A 14 -13.69 -20.88 8.42
C TYR A 14 -12.26 -20.32 8.41
N ILE A 15 -11.33 -21.00 7.75
CA ILE A 15 -9.95 -20.56 7.54
C ILE A 15 -9.72 -20.47 6.02
N ASP A 16 -9.36 -19.29 5.55
CA ASP A 16 -9.02 -19.00 4.16
C ASP A 16 -7.92 -17.93 4.15
N ASP A 17 -6.68 -18.34 3.85
CA ASP A 17 -5.51 -17.46 3.84
C ASP A 17 -5.58 -16.44 2.70
N ARG A 18 -6.19 -16.80 1.56
CA ARG A 18 -6.38 -15.90 0.42
C ARG A 18 -7.35 -14.79 0.76
N ALA A 19 -8.53 -15.14 1.28
CA ALA A 19 -9.53 -14.15 1.70
C ALA A 19 -8.97 -13.22 2.81
N TYR A 20 -8.17 -13.79 3.73
CA TYR A 20 -7.46 -12.99 4.71
C TYR A 20 -6.47 -12.02 4.06
N ALA A 21 -5.67 -12.48 3.10
CA ALA A 21 -4.66 -11.69 2.42
C ALA A 21 -5.29 -10.51 1.65
N GLU A 22 -6.36 -10.76 0.89
CA GLU A 22 -7.13 -9.75 0.16
C GLU A 22 -7.69 -8.67 1.10
N ALA A 23 -8.39 -9.09 2.16
CA ALA A 23 -8.97 -8.18 3.13
C ALA A 23 -7.89 -7.33 3.84
N LYS A 24 -6.75 -7.96 4.16
CA LYS A 24 -5.61 -7.28 4.78
C LYS A 24 -4.98 -6.26 3.85
N ALA A 25 -4.75 -6.62 2.58
CA ALA A 25 -4.20 -5.75 1.56
C ALA A 25 -5.10 -4.53 1.33
N ALA A 26 -6.40 -4.74 1.11
CA ALA A 26 -7.38 -3.67 0.92
C ALA A 26 -7.46 -2.73 2.13
N SER A 27 -7.44 -3.28 3.36
CA SER A 27 -7.42 -2.49 4.59
C SER A 27 -6.18 -1.60 4.70
N LEU A 28 -5.00 -2.14 4.37
CA LEU A 28 -3.75 -1.39 4.39
C LEU A 28 -3.68 -0.33 3.28
N ALA A 29 -4.17 -0.65 2.08
CA ALA A 29 -4.23 0.29 0.96
C ALA A 29 -5.13 1.49 1.28
N ARG A 30 -6.33 1.27 1.85
CA ARG A 30 -7.21 2.34 2.36
C ARG A 30 -6.56 3.21 3.43
N ARG A 31 -5.66 2.63 4.23
CA ARG A 31 -4.84 3.36 5.21
C ARG A 31 -3.65 4.08 4.57
N GLY A 32 -3.50 4.04 3.25
CA GLY A 32 -2.40 4.64 2.51
C GLY A 32 -1.06 3.95 2.75
N MET A 33 -1.04 2.62 2.89
CA MET A 33 0.20 1.86 2.94
C MET A 33 0.52 1.31 1.56
N GLY A 34 1.75 1.49 1.09
CA GLY A 34 2.17 1.02 -0.22
C GLY A 34 2.47 -0.48 -0.26
N ALA A 35 2.60 -1.01 -1.48
CA ALA A 35 2.77 -2.44 -1.77
C ALA A 35 3.85 -3.12 -0.91
N ARG A 36 4.99 -2.45 -0.68
CA ARG A 36 6.08 -3.03 0.13
C ARG A 36 5.67 -3.24 1.59
N ARG A 37 4.82 -2.36 2.16
CA ARG A 37 4.32 -2.53 3.52
C ARG A 37 3.22 -3.58 3.59
N VAL A 38 2.39 -3.68 2.55
CA VAL A 38 1.40 -4.77 2.41
C VAL A 38 2.12 -6.11 2.41
N ALA A 39 3.13 -6.28 1.56
CA ALA A 39 3.92 -7.51 1.48
C ALA A 39 4.55 -7.90 2.83
N GLN A 40 5.15 -6.94 3.53
CA GLN A 40 5.70 -7.17 4.88
C GLN A 40 4.64 -7.63 5.89
N ALA A 41 3.43 -7.09 5.83
CA ALA A 41 2.36 -7.45 6.74
C ALA A 41 1.85 -8.87 6.49
N LEU A 42 1.75 -9.28 5.22
CA LEU A 42 1.35 -10.63 4.82
C LEU A 42 2.42 -11.66 5.16
N HIS A 43 3.70 -11.33 4.90
CA HIS A 43 4.82 -12.16 5.32
C HIS A 43 4.83 -12.38 6.84
N ALA A 44 4.61 -11.33 7.63
CA ALA A 44 4.52 -11.43 9.09
C ALA A 44 3.33 -12.29 9.56
N ALA A 45 2.24 -12.33 8.79
CA ALA A 45 1.09 -13.20 9.02
C ALA A 45 1.30 -14.65 8.55
N ARG A 46 2.45 -14.95 7.92
CA ARG A 46 2.80 -16.27 7.35
C ARG A 46 1.83 -16.75 6.27
N VAL A 47 1.20 -15.82 5.56
CA VAL A 47 0.45 -16.13 4.34
C VAL A 47 1.40 -16.76 3.31
N GLY A 48 0.93 -17.82 2.64
CA GLY A 48 1.73 -18.56 1.66
C GLY A 48 2.21 -17.69 0.49
N ALA A 49 3.30 -18.11 -0.16
CA ALA A 49 3.84 -17.40 -1.32
C ALA A 49 2.84 -17.35 -2.48
N ASP A 50 2.08 -18.43 -2.69
CA ASP A 50 1.08 -18.55 -3.74
C ASP A 50 -0.05 -17.51 -3.57
N ASP A 51 -0.56 -17.35 -2.33
CA ASP A 51 -1.56 -16.33 -2.03
C ASP A 51 -1.00 -14.92 -2.19
N HIS A 52 0.27 -14.71 -1.84
CA HIS A 52 0.95 -13.44 -2.02
C HIS A 52 1.09 -13.05 -3.50
N GLU A 53 1.38 -14.03 -4.37
CA GLU A 53 1.45 -13.83 -5.81
C GLU A 53 0.05 -13.59 -6.40
N ALA A 54 -0.96 -14.34 -5.95
CA ALA A 54 -2.34 -14.22 -6.41
C ALA A 54 -2.92 -12.82 -6.20
N ILE A 55 -2.57 -12.15 -5.09
CA ILE A 55 -3.07 -10.80 -4.80
C ILE A 55 -2.20 -9.67 -5.36
N ALA A 56 -1.02 -9.97 -5.92
CA ALA A 56 -0.08 -8.95 -6.38
C ALA A 56 -0.70 -7.97 -7.41
N PRO A 57 -1.55 -8.41 -8.37
CA PRO A 57 -2.24 -7.51 -9.28
C PRO A 57 -3.16 -6.51 -8.56
N GLN A 58 -3.95 -6.97 -7.59
CA GLN A 58 -4.87 -6.13 -6.81
C GLN A 58 -4.10 -5.08 -5.99
N VAL A 59 -2.95 -5.45 -5.43
CA VAL A 59 -2.07 -4.53 -4.72
C VAL A 59 -1.47 -3.48 -5.65
N ALA A 60 -1.11 -3.87 -6.88
CA ALA A 60 -0.61 -2.96 -7.90
C ALA A 60 -1.69 -1.95 -8.33
N GLU A 61 -2.90 -2.42 -8.61
CA GLU A 61 -4.06 -1.58 -8.95
C GLU A 61 -4.36 -0.55 -7.84
N ALA A 62 -4.30 -0.96 -6.57
CA ALA A 62 -4.55 -0.07 -5.43
C ALA A 62 -3.36 0.84 -5.07
N ALA A 63 -2.18 0.66 -5.68
CA ALA A 63 -0.94 1.32 -5.24
C ALA A 63 -1.02 2.85 -5.37
N ARG A 64 -1.62 3.32 -6.46
CA ARG A 64 -1.82 4.74 -6.76
C ARG A 64 -2.75 5.40 -5.73
N GLU A 65 -3.94 4.85 -5.55
CA GLU A 65 -4.91 5.38 -4.60
C GLU A 65 -4.35 5.39 -3.17
N ALA A 66 -3.63 4.33 -2.77
CA ALA A 66 -2.96 4.27 -1.48
C ALA A 66 -1.92 5.39 -1.32
N ALA A 67 -1.13 5.67 -2.36
CA ALA A 67 -0.14 6.76 -2.35
C ALA A 67 -0.80 8.13 -2.25
N LEU A 68 -1.85 8.39 -3.01
CA LEU A 68 -2.60 9.65 -2.95
C LEU A 68 -3.30 9.81 -1.59
N ALA A 69 -3.88 8.74 -1.03
CA ALA A 69 -4.47 8.75 0.31
C ALA A 69 -3.42 9.08 1.38
N PHE A 70 -2.22 8.49 1.28
CA PHE A 70 -1.11 8.81 2.18
C PHE A 70 -0.69 10.28 2.04
N ALA A 71 -0.48 10.74 0.81
CA ALA A 71 -0.05 12.10 0.51
C ALA A 71 -1.05 13.13 1.01
N ARG A 72 -2.35 12.91 0.78
CA ARG A 72 -3.44 13.78 1.26
C ARG A 72 -3.44 13.89 2.78
N ARG A 73 -3.39 12.76 3.48
CA ARG A 73 -3.34 12.73 4.95
C ARG A 73 -2.10 13.43 5.51
N ARG A 74 -0.99 13.43 4.78
CA ARG A 74 0.29 14.01 5.20
C ARG A 74 0.56 15.39 4.61
N ARG A 75 -0.37 15.96 3.83
CA ARG A 75 -0.22 17.23 3.11
C ARG A 75 1.09 17.31 2.30
N ILE A 76 1.32 16.27 1.49
CA ILE A 76 2.50 16.12 0.63
C ILE A 76 2.15 16.56 -0.79
N GLY A 77 3.08 17.26 -1.44
CA GLY A 77 2.98 17.59 -2.86
C GLY A 77 1.70 18.35 -3.18
N PRO A 78 0.80 17.80 -4.02
CA PRO A 78 -0.39 18.52 -4.47
C PRO A 78 -1.40 18.81 -3.36
N PHE A 79 -1.26 18.15 -2.21
CA PHE A 79 -2.12 18.35 -1.04
C PHE A 79 -1.47 19.24 0.04
N GLY A 80 -0.30 19.81 -0.24
CA GLY A 80 0.44 20.69 0.66
C GLY A 80 -0.04 22.15 0.63
N ASP A 81 0.41 22.92 1.62
CA ASP A 81 0.14 24.36 1.71
C ASP A 81 1.35 25.13 1.18
N GLY A 82 1.39 25.35 -0.14
CA GLY A 82 2.44 26.10 -0.80
C GLY A 82 3.64 25.27 -1.28
N GLU A 83 4.57 25.94 -1.96
CA GLU A 83 5.76 25.28 -2.51
C GLU A 83 6.68 24.82 -1.39
N ALA A 84 6.94 23.51 -1.34
CA ALA A 84 7.89 22.92 -0.42
C ALA A 84 9.33 23.20 -0.88
N ASP A 85 10.22 23.61 0.03
CA ASP A 85 11.65 23.64 -0.28
C ASP A 85 12.22 22.23 -0.53
N ARG A 86 13.48 22.17 -0.97
CA ARG A 86 14.12 20.89 -1.28
C ARG A 86 14.24 19.97 -0.05
N ALA A 87 14.53 20.50 1.13
CA ALA A 87 14.69 19.71 2.34
C ALA A 87 13.36 19.11 2.81
N VAL A 88 12.26 19.86 2.67
CA VAL A 88 10.90 19.39 2.92
C VAL A 88 10.52 18.29 1.94
N ARG A 89 10.78 18.48 0.63
CA ARG A 89 10.54 17.45 -0.39
C ARG A 89 11.29 16.15 -0.10
N GLU A 90 12.58 16.23 0.26
CA GLU A 90 13.37 15.04 0.62
C GLU A 90 12.78 14.31 1.84
N LYS A 91 12.32 15.04 2.87
CA LYS A 91 11.63 14.46 4.04
C LYS A 91 10.30 13.78 3.65
N GLN A 92 9.51 14.42 2.79
CA GLN A 92 8.25 13.87 2.29
C GLN A 92 8.49 12.60 1.46
N PHE A 93 9.48 12.61 0.57
CA PHE A 93 9.90 11.44 -0.19
C PHE A 93 10.32 10.29 0.73
N ALA A 94 11.16 10.57 1.74
CA ALA A 94 11.54 9.56 2.73
C ALA A 94 10.33 9.00 3.51
N ALA A 95 9.31 9.82 3.78
CA ALA A 95 8.08 9.37 4.42
C ALA A 95 7.26 8.42 3.52
N MET A 96 7.12 8.75 2.23
CA MET A 96 6.48 7.89 1.23
C MET A 96 7.21 6.55 1.10
N MET A 97 8.54 6.58 1.00
CA MET A 97 9.35 5.37 0.94
C MET A 97 9.14 4.51 2.17
N ARG A 98 9.17 5.08 3.38
CA ARG A 98 8.91 4.35 4.64
C ARG A 98 7.49 3.77 4.73
N ALA A 99 6.51 4.42 4.11
CA ALA A 99 5.15 3.90 3.98
C ALA A 99 5.01 2.77 2.94
N GLY A 100 6.06 2.52 2.16
CA GLY A 100 6.15 1.38 1.24
C GLY A 100 5.69 1.69 -0.18
N HIS A 101 5.60 2.97 -0.56
CA HIS A 101 5.25 3.37 -1.92
C HIS A 101 6.43 3.23 -2.89
N PRO A 102 6.14 2.99 -4.19
CA PRO A 102 7.19 2.89 -5.20
C PRO A 102 7.87 4.24 -5.45
N THR A 103 9.14 4.16 -5.85
CA THR A 103 10.04 5.32 -5.99
C THR A 103 9.54 6.33 -7.02
N ASN A 104 9.12 5.88 -8.20
CA ASN A 104 8.62 6.73 -9.29
C ASN A 104 7.40 7.55 -8.83
N LEU A 105 6.39 6.88 -8.27
CA LEU A 105 5.17 7.49 -7.75
C LEU A 105 5.46 8.47 -6.62
N SER A 106 6.36 8.10 -5.71
CA SER A 106 6.76 8.96 -4.60
C SER A 106 7.46 10.23 -5.08
N ARG A 107 8.34 10.14 -6.10
CA ARG A 107 9.01 11.31 -6.68
C ARG A 107 8.02 12.23 -7.39
N ARG A 108 7.10 11.67 -8.20
CA ARG A 108 6.08 12.44 -8.92
C ARG A 108 5.20 13.23 -7.94
N ILE A 109 4.64 12.55 -6.94
CA ILE A 109 3.79 13.16 -5.92
C ILE A 109 4.52 14.29 -5.19
N VAL A 110 5.74 14.05 -4.71
CA VAL A 110 6.50 15.05 -3.94
C VAL A 110 6.91 16.28 -4.76
N SER A 111 7.05 16.11 -6.08
CA SER A 111 7.45 17.19 -6.98
C SER A 111 6.27 17.99 -7.53
N ALA A 112 5.04 17.48 -7.37
CA ALA A 112 3.85 18.13 -7.89
C ALA A 112 3.54 19.42 -7.09
N ALA A 113 3.11 20.46 -7.81
CA ALA A 113 2.72 21.72 -7.22
C ALA A 113 1.42 21.58 -6.41
N PRO A 114 1.19 22.42 -5.38
CA PRO A 114 -0.09 22.46 -4.69
C PRO A 114 -1.26 22.61 -5.66
N GLY A 115 -2.27 21.74 -5.54
CA GLY A 115 -3.42 21.72 -6.44
C GLY A 115 -3.19 21.07 -7.80
N GLU A 116 -1.99 20.60 -8.13
CA GLU A 116 -1.73 19.84 -9.35
C GLU A 116 -2.49 18.50 -9.32
N THR A 117 -3.25 18.23 -10.37
CA THR A 117 -3.87 16.91 -10.58
C THR A 117 -2.79 15.95 -11.04
N ILE A 118 -2.77 14.76 -10.43
CA ILE A 118 -1.89 13.66 -10.83
C ILE A 118 -2.75 12.67 -11.61
N ASP A 119 -2.54 12.55 -12.93
CA ASP A 119 -3.41 11.77 -13.82
C ASP A 119 -2.93 10.33 -13.98
N ASP A 120 -3.82 9.42 -14.42
CA ASP A 120 -3.53 7.98 -14.51
C ASP A 120 -2.42 7.69 -15.54
N GLU A 121 -2.32 8.50 -16.61
CA GLU A 121 -1.30 8.34 -17.67
C GLU A 121 0.12 8.74 -17.25
N ASP A 122 0.29 9.34 -16.08
CA ASP A 122 1.60 9.70 -15.53
C ASP A 122 2.38 8.50 -14.93
N PHE A 123 1.86 7.26 -15.09
CA PHE A 123 2.32 6.06 -14.36
C PHE A 123 2.49 4.80 -15.21
#